data_AF-A0A352FVI1-F1
#
_entry.id   AF-A0A352FVI1-F1
#
_cell.length_a   1.000
_cell.length_b   1.000
_cell.length_c   1.000
_cell.angle_alpha   90.00
_cell.angle_beta   90.00
_cell.angle_gamma   90.00
#
_symmetry.space_group_name_H-M   'P 1'
#
loop_
_entity.id
_entity.type
_entity.pdbx_description
1 polymer ?
#
loop_
_entity_poly.entity_id
_entity_poly.type
_entity_poly.pdbx_seq_one_letter_code
_entity_poly.pdbx_strand_id
1 'polypeptide(L)'
;MIFGLLYFQDDQSPRQITMKTFIQKNSGERLRQLLLLLMLVFAGATPLLAQPAAKPQTTPAPAGGADVHARVTETLIDASVADDPAVDKMLAVYAPKVRELDNIIGKLKGELRKGGVGAGSLGNFVTDGILAESRAKLGNSVVLAVTNTGGLRKNAIAEGELRQRDIFELLPFENALVQFDMTGAQVLTLLKQVVSHRDAQAGARIKYVNDANNRPQLASARLLIDGQEKEIDPAATYKVVSIDYLWKRSSTLPSESEGNYSVLSQAKKIEPSGLTIRDAIIHYVKTETAAGRDIKTNLDGRFMLDKTATPNPQEARQ
;
A
#
# COMPACT_ATOMS: atom_id res chain seq x y z
N MET A 1 26.74 -48.51 44.52
CA MET A 1 26.95 -47.32 45.38
C MET A 1 25.59 -46.68 45.65
N ILE A 2 25.39 -46.24 46.89
CA ILE A 2 24.12 -46.05 47.62
C ILE A 2 23.90 -44.54 47.86
N PHE A 3 22.64 -44.10 47.69
CA PHE A 3 21.87 -43.01 48.37
C PHE A 3 22.31 -41.53 48.48
N GLY A 4 21.28 -40.66 48.40
CA GLY A 4 21.03 -39.46 49.25
C GLY A 4 21.70 -38.15 48.85
N LEU A 5 21.20 -36.94 49.14
CA LEU A 5 19.96 -36.40 49.70
C LEU A 5 20.06 -34.85 49.56
N LEU A 6 18.91 -34.17 49.41
CA LEU A 6 18.55 -32.75 49.67
C LEU A 6 19.57 -31.80 50.34
N TYR A 7 19.57 -30.50 49.97
CA TYR A 7 19.22 -29.36 50.87
C TYR A 7 19.07 -28.01 50.13
N PHE A 8 18.05 -27.26 50.53
CA PHE A 8 17.75 -25.85 50.26
C PHE A 8 18.52 -24.98 51.28
N GLN A 9 19.00 -23.77 50.90
CA GLN A 9 18.92 -22.63 51.84
C GLN A 9 19.04 -21.25 51.15
N ASP A 10 18.01 -20.46 51.44
CA ASP A 10 17.84 -19.02 51.27
C ASP A 10 18.76 -18.27 52.25
N ASP A 11 19.37 -17.15 51.84
CA ASP A 11 19.93 -16.19 52.78
C ASP A 11 19.74 -14.74 52.31
N GLN A 12 19.37 -13.94 53.30
CA GLN A 12 18.78 -12.61 53.25
C GLN A 12 19.85 -11.51 53.18
N SER A 13 19.42 -10.38 52.61
CA SER A 13 19.91 -8.97 52.67
C SER A 13 20.52 -8.47 54.01
N PRO A 14 20.95 -7.18 54.19
CA PRO A 14 21.55 -6.15 53.31
C PRO A 14 22.80 -5.48 53.96
N ARG A 15 23.59 -4.66 53.24
CA ARG A 15 24.45 -3.62 53.87
C ARG A 15 24.47 -2.31 53.07
N GLN A 16 24.27 -1.23 53.83
CA GLN A 16 24.12 0.17 53.45
C GLN A 16 25.45 0.96 53.48
N ILE A 17 25.49 2.01 52.64
CA ILE A 17 26.17 3.33 52.75
C ILE A 17 27.71 3.37 52.78
N THR A 18 28.32 4.12 51.86
CA THR A 18 28.96 5.44 52.16
C THR A 18 29.40 6.18 50.89
N MET A 19 28.95 7.43 50.82
CA MET A 19 29.25 8.48 49.84
C MET A 19 30.71 8.91 49.94
N LYS A 20 31.46 8.95 48.83
CA LYS A 20 32.67 9.77 48.71
C LYS A 20 32.57 10.66 47.47
N THR A 21 32.41 11.94 47.76
CA THR A 21 32.54 13.08 46.85
C THR A 21 33.93 13.08 46.20
N PHE A 22 34.00 13.17 44.88
CA PHE A 22 35.20 13.60 44.17
C PHE A 22 34.82 14.66 43.14
N ILE A 23 35.19 15.90 43.44
CA ILE A 23 35.02 17.09 42.59
C ILE A 23 36.28 17.28 41.75
N GLN A 24 36.07 17.71 40.50
CA GLN A 24 36.99 18.37 39.56
C GLN A 24 38.24 17.61 39.08
N LYS A 25 38.18 17.17 37.82
CA LYS A 25 39.20 17.53 36.80
C LYS A 25 38.69 17.21 35.39
N ASN A 26 37.79 18.03 34.82
CA ASN A 26 37.56 18.03 33.36
C ASN A 26 36.86 19.29 32.81
N SER A 27 36.87 20.40 33.56
CA SER A 27 36.19 21.64 33.19
C SER A 27 37.02 22.59 32.31
N GLY A 28 38.21 22.17 31.84
CA GLY A 28 39.11 23.00 31.02
C GLY A 28 38.94 22.81 29.51
N GLU A 29 38.72 21.58 29.04
CA GLU A 29 38.66 21.30 27.59
C GLU A 29 37.26 21.46 26.99
N ARG A 30 36.20 21.24 27.80
CA ARG A 30 34.83 21.56 27.39
C ARG A 30 34.58 23.07 27.32
N LEU A 31 35.35 23.89 28.04
CA LEU A 31 35.23 25.35 28.00
C LEU A 31 35.91 25.95 26.76
N ARG A 32 36.98 25.33 26.25
CA ARG A 32 37.62 25.73 24.97
C ARG A 32 36.82 25.29 23.74
N GLN A 33 36.13 24.14 23.79
CA GLN A 33 35.26 23.70 22.69
C GLN A 33 33.91 24.43 22.67
N LEU A 34 33.39 24.89 23.81
CA LEU A 34 32.17 25.71 23.86
C LEU A 34 32.44 27.16 23.42
N LEU A 35 33.65 27.70 23.63
CA LEU A 35 34.01 29.05 23.17
C LEU A 35 34.24 29.14 21.64
N LEU A 36 34.60 28.05 20.97
CA LEU A 36 34.74 28.00 19.51
C LEU A 36 33.41 27.79 18.77
N LEU A 37 32.36 27.33 19.46
CA LEU A 37 31.00 27.32 18.91
C LEU A 37 30.23 28.62 19.18
N LEU A 38 30.72 29.47 20.09
CA LEU A 38 30.09 30.75 20.44
C LEU A 38 30.50 31.94 19.54
N MET A 39 31.51 31.78 18.67
CA MET A 39 31.88 32.79 17.66
C MET A 39 31.24 32.59 16.28
N LEU A 40 30.30 31.64 16.13
CA LEU A 40 29.58 31.40 14.86
C LEU A 40 28.06 31.59 14.96
N VAL A 41 27.54 32.17 16.05
CA VAL A 41 26.10 32.45 16.23
C VAL A 41 25.80 33.92 16.61
N PHE A 42 26.79 34.81 16.62
CA PHE A 42 26.56 36.24 16.83
C PHE A 42 26.77 37.07 15.55
N ALA A 43 25.78 37.00 14.67
CA ALA A 43 25.42 38.10 13.80
C ALA A 43 23.88 38.22 13.78
N GLY A 44 23.35 39.12 14.60
CA GLY A 44 22.02 39.70 14.42
C GLY A 44 20.91 39.18 15.35
N ALA A 45 20.83 39.72 16.56
CA ALA A 45 19.56 39.80 17.30
C ALA A 45 19.37 41.24 17.79
N THR A 46 18.48 41.98 17.14
CA THR A 46 17.95 43.27 17.62
C THR A 46 16.55 43.06 18.22
N PRO A 47 16.13 43.88 19.19
CA PRO A 47 14.92 43.63 19.98
C PRO A 47 13.64 43.85 19.16
N LEU A 48 12.66 42.96 19.34
CA LEU A 48 11.33 43.09 18.77
C LEU A 48 10.53 44.11 19.59
N LEU A 49 10.55 45.38 19.19
CA LEU A 49 9.51 46.33 19.56
C LEU A 49 8.27 46.04 18.72
N ALA A 50 7.12 45.90 19.39
CA ALA A 50 5.82 45.74 18.75
C ALA A 50 5.55 46.93 17.81
N GLN A 51 5.51 46.66 16.51
CA GLN A 51 5.09 47.64 15.51
C GLN A 51 3.55 47.71 15.47
N PRO A 52 2.95 48.91 15.45
CA PRO A 52 1.52 49.04 15.14
C PRO A 52 1.28 48.48 13.75
N ALA A 53 0.14 47.82 13.55
CA ALA A 53 -0.29 47.29 12.26
C ALA A 53 -0.06 48.32 11.15
N ALA A 54 0.90 48.03 10.26
CA ALA A 54 1.15 48.84 9.09
C ALA A 54 -0.10 48.77 8.21
N LYS A 55 -0.68 49.95 7.91
CA LYS A 55 -1.67 50.08 6.83
C LYS A 55 -1.09 49.47 5.55
N PRO A 56 -1.94 48.94 4.63
CA PRO A 56 -1.48 48.35 3.39
C PRO A 56 -0.48 49.27 2.70
N GLN A 57 0.74 48.78 2.48
CA GLN A 57 1.71 49.51 1.67
C GLN A 57 1.12 49.61 0.26
N THR A 58 0.99 50.81 -0.26
CA THR A 58 0.74 51.01 -1.69
C THR A 58 1.92 50.42 -2.44
N THR A 59 1.64 49.45 -3.29
CA THR A 59 2.60 48.84 -4.21
C THR A 59 3.36 49.95 -4.95
N PRO A 60 4.71 49.90 -5.03
CA PRO A 60 5.44 50.78 -5.94
C PRO A 60 4.89 50.56 -7.35
N ALA A 61 4.47 51.63 -8.00
CA ALA A 61 4.18 51.59 -9.43
C ALA A 61 5.42 51.00 -10.14
N PRO A 62 5.25 50.04 -11.06
CA PRO A 62 6.39 49.40 -11.72
C PRO A 62 7.20 50.47 -12.45
N ALA A 63 8.45 50.66 -12.02
CA ALA A 63 9.42 51.44 -12.76
C ALA A 63 9.72 50.70 -14.06
N GLY A 64 9.28 51.26 -15.19
CA GLY A 64 9.63 50.83 -16.54
C GLY A 64 9.27 49.37 -16.84
N GLY A 65 8.06 49.14 -17.32
CA GLY A 65 7.65 47.83 -17.84
C GLY A 65 8.55 47.42 -19.00
N ALA A 66 9.52 46.54 -18.73
CA ALA A 66 10.03 45.68 -19.77
C ALA A 66 8.88 44.73 -20.11
N ASP A 67 8.23 44.95 -21.25
CA ASP A 67 7.26 44.02 -21.83
C ASP A 67 7.94 42.66 -21.99
N VAL A 68 7.71 41.74 -21.05
CA VAL A 68 8.11 40.35 -21.20
C VAL A 68 7.11 39.71 -22.16
N HIS A 69 7.37 39.85 -23.45
CA HIS A 69 6.66 39.11 -24.49
C HIS A 69 7.07 37.64 -24.42
N ALA A 70 6.41 36.85 -23.58
CA ALA A 70 6.52 35.41 -23.65
C ALA A 70 5.84 34.94 -24.96
N ARG A 71 6.65 34.52 -25.94
CA ARG A 71 6.14 33.83 -27.13
C ARG A 71 5.85 32.38 -26.75
N VAL A 72 4.58 32.05 -26.63
CA VAL A 72 4.14 30.65 -26.57
C VAL A 72 4.21 30.09 -27.98
N THR A 73 4.90 28.98 -28.16
CA THR A 73 4.87 28.19 -29.39
C THR A 73 4.33 26.82 -29.06
N GLU A 74 3.34 26.38 -29.84
CA GLU A 74 2.76 25.04 -29.76
C GLU A 74 3.37 24.21 -30.89
N THR A 75 4.09 23.16 -30.54
CA THR A 75 4.62 22.20 -31.51
C THR A 75 3.76 20.95 -31.44
N LEU A 76 3.00 20.70 -32.50
CA LEU A 76 2.19 19.50 -32.62
C LEU A 76 3.09 18.31 -32.93
N ILE A 77 3.07 17.28 -32.09
CA ILE A 77 3.84 16.05 -32.28
C ILE A 77 2.95 15.03 -32.99
N ASP A 78 3.13 14.91 -34.30
CA ASP A 78 2.42 13.95 -35.17
C ASP A 78 3.40 13.31 -36.19
N ALA A 79 2.83 12.60 -37.17
CA ALA A 79 3.61 11.90 -38.21
C ALA A 79 4.41 12.83 -39.15
N SER A 80 4.26 14.15 -39.05
CA SER A 80 5.09 15.11 -39.80
C SER A 80 6.46 15.34 -39.16
N VAL A 81 6.63 15.00 -37.87
CA VAL A 81 7.92 15.04 -37.18
C VAL A 81 8.61 13.70 -37.45
N ALA A 82 9.75 13.75 -38.13
CA ALA A 82 10.52 12.55 -38.44
C ALA A 82 11.11 11.94 -37.15
N ASP A 83 11.13 10.61 -37.08
CA ASP A 83 11.77 9.87 -36.00
C ASP A 83 13.28 10.21 -35.96
N ASP A 84 13.81 10.35 -34.74
CA ASP A 84 15.24 10.59 -34.53
C ASP A 84 16.02 9.26 -34.70
N PRO A 85 16.93 9.15 -35.68
CA PRO A 85 17.67 7.90 -35.93
C PRO A 85 18.52 7.43 -34.74
N ALA A 86 18.96 8.34 -33.87
CA ALA A 86 19.68 7.99 -32.65
C ALA A 86 18.76 7.37 -31.61
N VAL A 87 17.51 7.85 -31.50
CA VAL A 87 16.48 7.27 -30.62
C VAL A 87 16.07 5.90 -31.15
N ASP A 88 15.86 5.74 -32.46
CA ASP A 88 15.54 4.45 -33.08
C ASP A 88 16.63 3.40 -32.79
N LYS A 89 17.90 3.80 -32.94
CA LYS A 89 19.03 2.92 -32.63
C LYS A 89 19.07 2.51 -31.16
N MET A 90 18.71 3.42 -30.25
CA MET A 90 18.56 3.11 -28.82
C MET A 90 17.41 2.12 -28.57
N LEU A 91 16.25 2.32 -29.21
CA LEU A 91 15.06 1.48 -29.05
C LEU A 91 15.22 0.09 -29.67
N ALA A 92 16.01 -0.06 -30.74
CA ALA A 92 16.26 -1.31 -31.43
C ALA A 92 16.77 -2.43 -30.50
N VAL A 93 17.51 -2.09 -29.44
CA VAL A 93 18.01 -3.04 -28.43
C VAL A 93 16.87 -3.62 -27.58
N TYR A 94 15.82 -2.84 -27.33
CA TYR A 94 14.68 -3.22 -26.48
C TYR A 94 13.53 -3.84 -27.27
N ALA A 95 13.39 -3.50 -28.55
CA ALA A 95 12.28 -3.95 -29.40
C ALA A 95 12.07 -5.48 -29.41
N PRO A 96 13.10 -6.35 -29.42
CA PRO A 96 12.90 -7.79 -29.27
C PRO A 96 12.25 -8.17 -27.93
N LYS A 97 12.72 -7.61 -26.80
CA LYS A 97 12.19 -7.88 -25.46
C LYS A 97 10.75 -7.40 -25.30
N VAL A 98 10.40 -6.27 -25.92
CA VAL A 98 9.02 -5.76 -25.92
C VAL A 98 8.11 -6.67 -26.76
N ARG A 99 8.58 -7.16 -27.91
CA ARG A 99 7.83 -8.11 -28.74
C ARG A 99 7.56 -9.45 -28.04
N GLU A 100 8.44 -9.89 -27.14
CA GLU A 100 8.17 -11.09 -26.31
C GLU A 100 6.92 -10.93 -25.41
N LEU A 101 6.52 -9.69 -25.10
CA LEU A 101 5.30 -9.45 -24.34
C LEU A 101 4.02 -9.73 -25.16
N ASP A 102 4.12 -9.84 -26.48
CA ASP A 102 2.98 -10.16 -27.33
C ASP A 102 2.62 -11.66 -27.30
N ASN A 103 3.37 -12.47 -26.57
CA ASN A 103 3.05 -13.88 -26.36
C ASN A 103 1.69 -14.04 -25.66
N ILE A 104 0.84 -14.89 -26.24
CA ILE A 104 -0.44 -15.29 -25.66
C ILE A 104 -0.16 -16.23 -24.49
N ILE A 105 -0.68 -15.90 -23.31
CA ILE A 105 -0.49 -16.69 -22.08
C ILE A 105 -1.78 -17.37 -21.62
N GLY A 106 -2.93 -16.98 -22.18
CA GLY A 106 -4.24 -17.56 -21.89
C GLY A 106 -5.34 -16.94 -22.75
N LYS A 107 -6.59 -17.24 -22.39
CA LYS A 107 -7.78 -16.69 -23.05
C LYS A 107 -8.85 -16.31 -22.02
N LEU A 108 -9.48 -15.16 -22.21
CA LEU A 108 -10.64 -14.72 -21.46
C LEU A 108 -11.94 -15.07 -22.22
N LYS A 109 -12.94 -15.59 -21.50
CA LYS A 109 -14.30 -15.86 -22.03
C LYS A 109 -15.29 -14.70 -21.83
N GLY A 110 -14.79 -13.57 -21.34
CA GLY A 110 -15.55 -12.35 -21.12
C GLY A 110 -14.60 -11.23 -20.72
N GLU A 111 -15.12 -10.01 -20.68
CA GLU A 111 -14.32 -8.85 -20.32
C GLU A 111 -14.02 -8.81 -18.81
N LEU A 112 -12.77 -8.50 -18.47
CA LEU A 112 -12.40 -8.08 -17.12
C LEU A 112 -12.53 -6.57 -17.02
N ARG A 113 -13.28 -6.06 -16.05
CA ARG A 113 -13.54 -4.61 -15.91
C ARG A 113 -13.39 -4.14 -14.47
N LYS A 114 -12.80 -2.96 -14.34
CA LYS A 114 -12.69 -2.24 -13.07
C LYS A 114 -14.01 -1.58 -12.69
N GLY A 115 -14.45 -1.73 -11.44
CA GLY A 115 -15.66 -1.05 -10.97
C GLY A 115 -16.00 -1.31 -9.50
N GLY A 116 -16.87 -0.49 -8.94
CA GLY A 116 -17.45 -0.69 -7.60
C GLY A 116 -16.43 -0.82 -6.47
N VAL A 117 -16.87 -1.42 -5.35
CA VAL A 117 -15.99 -1.90 -4.28
C VAL A 117 -15.35 -3.21 -4.74
N GLY A 118 -14.03 -3.38 -4.55
CA GLY A 118 -13.33 -4.57 -5.00
C GLY A 118 -12.66 -4.46 -6.37
N ALA A 119 -12.74 -3.31 -7.03
CA ALA A 119 -12.24 -3.09 -8.39
C ALA A 119 -12.80 -4.07 -9.45
N GLY A 120 -14.02 -4.57 -9.24
CA GLY A 120 -14.78 -5.34 -10.22
C GLY A 120 -14.19 -6.71 -10.53
N SER A 121 -14.50 -7.24 -11.72
CA SER A 121 -13.95 -8.54 -12.15
C SER A 121 -12.44 -8.46 -12.36
N LEU A 122 -11.91 -7.29 -12.71
CA LEU A 122 -10.47 -7.07 -12.84
C LEU A 122 -9.73 -7.18 -11.50
N GLY A 123 -10.30 -6.61 -10.42
CA GLY A 123 -9.77 -6.77 -9.06
C GLY A 123 -9.88 -8.21 -8.54
N ASN A 124 -10.99 -8.88 -8.81
CA ASN A 124 -11.15 -10.31 -8.51
C ASN A 124 -10.07 -11.16 -9.20
N PHE A 125 -9.88 -10.97 -10.51
CA PHE A 125 -8.86 -11.67 -11.29
C PHE A 125 -7.45 -11.53 -10.68
N VAL A 126 -7.05 -10.29 -10.37
CA VAL A 126 -5.71 -10.04 -9.80
C VAL A 126 -5.60 -10.67 -8.41
N THR A 127 -6.57 -10.48 -7.53
CA THR A 127 -6.46 -11.00 -6.17
C THR A 127 -6.61 -12.52 -6.08
N ASP A 128 -7.36 -13.14 -6.98
CA ASP A 128 -7.43 -14.59 -7.12
C ASP A 128 -6.07 -15.16 -7.55
N GLY A 129 -5.39 -14.52 -8.50
CA GLY A 129 -4.04 -14.90 -8.90
C GLY A 129 -3.02 -14.74 -7.79
N ILE A 130 -3.05 -13.63 -7.04
CA ILE A 130 -2.19 -13.44 -5.86
C ILE A 130 -2.42 -14.55 -4.84
N LEU A 131 -3.69 -14.86 -4.51
CA LEU A 131 -4.03 -15.86 -3.52
C LEU A 131 -3.64 -17.27 -3.97
N ALA A 132 -3.89 -17.62 -5.23
CA ALA A 132 -3.54 -18.92 -5.81
C ALA A 132 -2.03 -19.16 -5.77
N GLU A 133 -1.23 -18.21 -6.27
CA GLU A 133 0.23 -18.34 -6.30
C GLU A 133 0.85 -18.28 -4.90
N SER A 134 0.28 -17.47 -4.01
CA SER A 134 0.72 -17.44 -2.61
C SER A 134 0.46 -18.77 -1.92
N ARG A 135 -0.68 -19.44 -2.19
CA ARG A 135 -0.96 -20.78 -1.66
C ARG A 135 -0.05 -21.85 -2.27
N ALA A 136 0.24 -21.76 -3.57
CA ALA A 136 1.17 -22.67 -4.22
C ALA A 136 2.58 -22.57 -3.62
N LYS A 137 3.04 -21.36 -3.27
CA LYS A 137 4.38 -21.12 -2.74
C LYS A 137 4.51 -21.26 -1.22
N LEU A 138 3.53 -20.76 -0.46
CA LEU A 138 3.58 -20.61 0.99
C LEU A 138 2.65 -21.61 1.71
N GLY A 139 1.89 -22.39 0.95
CA GLY A 139 0.92 -23.37 1.44
C GLY A 139 -0.50 -22.83 1.59
N ASN A 140 -1.46 -23.75 1.69
CA ASN A 140 -2.91 -23.45 1.76
C ASN A 140 -3.35 -22.65 3.01
N SER A 141 -2.44 -22.41 3.95
CA SER A 141 -2.70 -21.60 5.15
C SER A 141 -2.88 -20.10 4.87
N VAL A 142 -2.52 -19.61 3.67
CA VAL A 142 -2.81 -18.24 3.25
C VAL A 142 -4.31 -18.10 2.99
N VAL A 143 -4.99 -17.28 3.80
CA VAL A 143 -6.45 -17.16 3.78
C VAL A 143 -6.96 -15.93 3.05
N LEU A 144 -6.14 -14.89 2.90
CA LEU A 144 -6.56 -13.60 2.36
C LEU A 144 -5.43 -12.98 1.52
N ALA A 145 -5.78 -12.44 0.36
CA ALA A 145 -4.91 -11.62 -0.48
C ALA A 145 -5.54 -10.23 -0.69
N VAL A 146 -4.77 -9.17 -0.57
CA VAL A 146 -5.23 -7.78 -0.72
C VAL A 146 -4.33 -7.00 -1.68
N THR A 147 -4.92 -6.16 -2.53
CA THR A 147 -4.18 -5.17 -3.32
C THR A 147 -5.04 -3.95 -3.59
N ASN A 148 -4.41 -2.81 -3.90
CA ASN A 148 -5.15 -1.57 -4.13
C ASN A 148 -5.63 -1.41 -5.57
N THR A 149 -6.83 -0.83 -5.70
CA THR A 149 -7.44 -0.48 -6.98
C THR A 149 -6.56 0.49 -7.77
N GLY A 150 -5.90 1.45 -7.11
CA GLY A 150 -5.02 2.43 -7.76
C GLY A 150 -3.80 1.83 -8.47
N GLY A 151 -3.38 0.64 -8.04
CA GLY A 151 -2.30 -0.13 -8.66
C GLY A 151 -2.71 -0.79 -9.98
N LEU A 152 -4.02 -0.94 -10.24
CA LEU A 152 -4.55 -1.49 -11.49
C LEU A 152 -4.70 -0.37 -12.53
N ARG A 153 -3.86 -0.39 -13.57
CA ARG A 153 -3.70 0.75 -14.49
C ARG A 153 -4.51 0.66 -15.79
N LYS A 154 -5.19 -0.47 -16.03
CA LYS A 154 -6.23 -0.59 -17.06
C LYS A 154 -7.62 -0.52 -16.43
N ASN A 155 -8.58 0.04 -17.17
CA ASN A 155 -10.00 0.00 -16.80
C ASN A 155 -10.67 -1.30 -17.23
N ALA A 156 -10.17 -1.95 -18.28
CA ALA A 156 -10.65 -3.24 -18.74
C ALA A 156 -9.58 -4.03 -19.51
N ILE A 157 -9.79 -5.34 -19.62
CA ILE A 157 -9.13 -6.23 -20.57
C ILE A 157 -10.24 -6.96 -21.32
N ALA A 158 -10.24 -6.84 -22.64
CA ALA A 158 -11.28 -7.39 -23.50
C ALA A 158 -11.32 -8.92 -23.45
N GLU A 159 -12.46 -9.49 -23.82
CA GLU A 159 -12.57 -10.92 -24.10
C GLU A 159 -11.60 -11.33 -25.22
N GLY A 160 -11.11 -12.57 -25.19
CA GLY A 160 -10.25 -13.12 -26.22
C GLY A 160 -8.85 -13.45 -25.70
N GLU A 161 -7.86 -13.33 -26.58
CA GLU A 161 -6.48 -13.64 -26.26
C GLU A 161 -5.95 -12.75 -25.15
N LEU A 162 -5.40 -13.37 -24.10
CA LEU A 162 -4.73 -12.66 -23.01
C LEU A 162 -3.22 -12.76 -23.23
N ARG A 163 -2.58 -11.62 -23.48
CA ARG A 163 -1.13 -11.55 -23.72
C ARG A 163 -0.37 -11.14 -22.47
N GLN A 164 0.92 -11.42 -22.44
CA GLN A 164 1.78 -10.97 -21.35
C GLN A 164 1.80 -9.42 -21.25
N ARG A 165 1.76 -8.72 -22.39
CA ARG A 165 1.60 -7.26 -22.49
C ARG A 165 0.43 -6.74 -21.67
N ASP A 166 -0.72 -7.40 -21.72
CA ASP A 166 -1.92 -6.97 -20.99
C ASP A 166 -1.68 -6.91 -19.48
N ILE A 167 -0.90 -7.87 -18.96
CA ILE A 167 -0.54 -7.91 -17.54
C ILE A 167 0.50 -6.83 -17.20
N PHE A 168 1.46 -6.56 -18.08
CA PHE A 168 2.43 -5.47 -17.90
C PHE A 168 1.76 -4.09 -17.89
N GLU A 169 0.81 -3.86 -18.81
CA GLU A 169 0.03 -2.63 -18.87
C GLU A 169 -0.93 -2.49 -17.66
N LEU A 170 -1.50 -3.60 -17.19
CA LEU A 170 -2.36 -3.61 -16.00
C LEU A 170 -1.58 -3.34 -14.71
N LEU A 171 -0.41 -3.98 -14.56
CA LEU A 171 0.43 -3.98 -13.35
C LEU A 171 1.85 -3.48 -13.66
N PRO A 172 2.01 -2.18 -13.98
CA PRO A 172 3.32 -1.64 -14.36
C PRO A 172 4.27 -1.48 -13.16
N PHE A 173 3.75 -1.53 -11.94
CA PHE A 173 4.56 -1.48 -10.72
C PHE A 173 5.07 -2.87 -10.35
N GLU A 174 6.37 -2.98 -10.10
CA GLU A 174 7.04 -4.21 -9.72
C GLU A 174 6.91 -4.50 -8.22
N ASN A 175 5.67 -4.45 -7.72
CA ASN A 175 5.40 -4.63 -6.30
C ASN A 175 5.66 -6.08 -5.88
N ALA A 176 6.37 -6.26 -4.77
CA ALA A 176 6.62 -7.57 -4.19
C ALA A 176 5.41 -8.05 -3.38
N LEU A 177 5.10 -9.34 -3.44
CA LEU A 177 4.13 -9.97 -2.54
C LEU A 177 4.77 -10.22 -1.18
N VAL A 178 4.11 -9.80 -0.12
CA VAL A 178 4.58 -9.89 1.27
C VAL A 178 3.54 -10.65 2.09
N GLN A 179 4.00 -11.61 2.88
CA GLN A 179 3.19 -12.37 3.82
C GLN A 179 3.18 -11.68 5.18
N PHE A 180 2.02 -11.68 5.84
CA PHE A 180 1.78 -11.13 7.17
C PHE A 180 1.08 -12.17 8.04
N ASP A 181 1.57 -12.41 9.24
CA ASP A 181 0.80 -13.09 10.29
C ASP A 181 0.07 -12.02 11.11
N MET A 182 -1.25 -11.92 10.91
CA MET A 182 -2.13 -10.89 11.47
C MET A 182 -3.14 -11.49 12.44
N THR A 183 -3.45 -10.82 13.55
CA THR A 183 -4.58 -11.22 14.40
C THR A 183 -5.90 -10.98 13.68
N GLY A 184 -6.98 -11.66 14.06
CA GLY A 184 -8.31 -11.42 13.48
C GLY A 184 -8.77 -9.97 13.64
N ALA A 185 -8.42 -9.31 14.75
CA ALA A 185 -8.67 -7.87 14.93
C ALA A 185 -7.93 -7.00 13.89
N GLN A 186 -6.69 -7.36 13.56
CA GLN A 186 -5.92 -6.70 12.50
C GLN A 186 -6.50 -7.00 11.12
N VAL A 187 -6.94 -8.24 10.86
CA VAL A 187 -7.64 -8.60 9.60
C VAL A 187 -8.91 -7.78 9.43
N LEU A 188 -9.74 -7.65 10.46
CA LEU A 188 -10.95 -6.82 10.41
C LEU A 188 -10.60 -5.35 10.12
N THR A 189 -9.53 -4.83 10.70
CA THR A 189 -9.05 -3.46 10.44
C THR A 189 -8.56 -3.30 9.00
N LEU A 190 -7.83 -4.28 8.47
CA LEU A 190 -7.41 -4.32 7.08
C LEU A 190 -8.63 -4.34 6.14
N LEU A 191 -9.63 -5.18 6.41
CA LEU A 191 -10.83 -5.27 5.58
C LEU A 191 -11.68 -3.98 5.62
N LYS A 192 -11.70 -3.26 6.74
CA LYS A 192 -12.30 -1.91 6.80
C LYS A 192 -11.63 -0.96 5.81
N GLN A 193 -10.30 -0.97 5.75
CA GLN A 193 -9.53 -0.15 4.81
C GLN A 193 -9.77 -0.60 3.36
N VAL A 194 -9.84 -1.91 3.10
CA VAL A 194 -10.15 -2.44 1.76
C VAL A 194 -11.50 -1.91 1.28
N VAL A 195 -12.52 -1.97 2.12
CA VAL A 195 -13.86 -1.47 1.78
C VAL A 195 -13.84 0.04 1.55
N SER A 196 -13.28 0.83 2.48
CA SER A 196 -13.31 2.29 2.38
C SER A 196 -12.60 2.82 1.14
N HIS A 197 -11.51 2.17 0.72
CA HIS A 197 -10.73 2.56 -0.46
C HIS A 197 -11.19 1.86 -1.75
N ARG A 198 -12.24 1.03 -1.67
CA ARG A 198 -12.75 0.25 -2.81
C ARG A 198 -11.69 -0.67 -3.42
N ASP A 199 -10.76 -1.12 -2.59
CA ASP A 199 -9.63 -1.97 -2.96
C ASP A 199 -10.06 -3.43 -3.11
N ALA A 200 -9.21 -4.24 -3.73
CA ALA A 200 -9.54 -5.61 -4.09
C ALA A 200 -9.05 -6.61 -3.03
N GLN A 201 -9.80 -7.70 -2.87
CA GLN A 201 -9.37 -8.84 -2.05
C GLN A 201 -9.85 -10.18 -2.63
N ALA A 202 -9.14 -11.24 -2.27
CA ALA A 202 -9.59 -12.61 -2.41
C ALA A 202 -9.46 -13.33 -1.06
N GLY A 203 -10.46 -14.15 -0.71
CA GLY A 203 -10.44 -14.94 0.52
C GLY A 203 -11.42 -14.49 1.61
N ALA A 204 -12.18 -13.42 1.40
CA ALA A 204 -13.26 -13.00 2.29
C ALA A 204 -14.60 -12.82 1.57
N ARG A 205 -15.70 -12.94 2.33
CA ARG A 205 -17.05 -12.50 1.97
C ARG A 205 -17.39 -11.28 2.80
N ILE A 206 -17.69 -10.18 2.12
CA ILE A 206 -17.85 -8.86 2.73
C ILE A 206 -19.25 -8.34 2.43
N LYS A 207 -19.96 -7.93 3.48
CA LYS A 207 -21.10 -7.02 3.36
C LYS A 207 -20.65 -5.61 3.74
N TYR A 208 -21.06 -4.62 2.95
CA TYR A 208 -20.78 -3.22 3.22
C TYR A 208 -22.05 -2.38 3.08
N VAL A 209 -22.09 -1.25 3.78
CA VAL A 209 -23.13 -0.22 3.65
C VAL A 209 -22.50 1.05 3.10
N ASN A 210 -23.29 1.97 2.55
CA ASN A 210 -22.80 3.29 2.22
C ASN A 210 -23.19 4.27 3.34
N ASP A 211 -22.25 5.14 3.74
CA ASP A 211 -22.55 6.25 4.64
C ASP A 211 -23.38 7.34 3.91
N ALA A 212 -23.75 8.40 4.63
CA ALA A 212 -24.53 9.52 4.09
C ALA A 212 -23.85 10.23 2.90
N ASN A 213 -22.52 10.10 2.76
CA ASN A 213 -21.72 10.66 1.67
C ASN A 213 -21.46 9.62 0.56
N ASN A 214 -22.20 8.51 0.55
CA ASN A 214 -22.05 7.41 -0.39
C ASN A 214 -20.65 6.73 -0.34
N ARG A 215 -19.97 6.80 0.82
CA ARG A 215 -18.69 6.14 1.05
C ARG A 215 -18.93 4.76 1.67
N PRO A 216 -18.34 3.69 1.11
CA PRO A 216 -18.56 2.33 1.58
C PRO A 216 -17.91 2.10 2.94
N GLN A 217 -18.63 1.43 3.84
CA GLN A 217 -18.21 1.07 5.19
C GLN A 217 -18.43 -0.42 5.42
N LEU A 218 -17.46 -1.08 6.05
CA LEU A 218 -17.56 -2.50 6.35
C LEU A 218 -18.71 -2.74 7.33
N ALA A 219 -19.68 -3.58 6.96
CA ALA A 219 -20.78 -4.00 7.82
C ALA A 219 -20.48 -5.36 8.48
N SER A 220 -20.03 -6.33 7.69
CA SER A 220 -19.55 -7.62 8.19
C SER A 220 -18.57 -8.27 7.22
N ALA A 221 -17.72 -9.16 7.75
CA ALA A 221 -16.78 -9.95 6.96
C ALA A 221 -16.66 -11.37 7.52
N ARG A 222 -16.57 -12.34 6.62
CA ARG A 222 -16.21 -13.74 6.92
C ARG A 222 -15.05 -14.16 6.03
N LEU A 223 -14.18 -15.02 6.51
CA LEU A 223 -13.14 -15.62 5.69
C LEU A 223 -13.67 -16.86 4.97
N LEU A 224 -13.25 -17.07 3.73
CA LEU A 224 -13.55 -18.28 2.96
C LEU A 224 -12.38 -19.25 3.12
N ILE A 225 -12.49 -20.16 4.09
CA ILE A 225 -11.47 -21.15 4.44
C ILE A 225 -12.00 -22.53 4.07
N ASP A 226 -11.27 -23.24 3.20
CA ASP A 226 -11.66 -24.56 2.69
C ASP A 226 -13.05 -24.58 2.04
N GLY A 227 -13.40 -23.47 1.34
CA GLY A 227 -14.69 -23.31 0.69
C GLY A 227 -15.86 -22.98 1.64
N GLN A 228 -15.60 -22.87 2.94
CA GLN A 228 -16.61 -22.51 3.94
C GLN A 228 -16.41 -21.10 4.46
N GLU A 229 -17.50 -20.36 4.60
CA GLU A 229 -17.48 -19.07 5.28
C GLU A 229 -17.33 -19.27 6.79
N LYS A 230 -16.27 -18.71 7.37
CA LYS A 230 -15.97 -18.76 8.80
C LYS A 230 -15.92 -17.35 9.37
N GLU A 231 -16.47 -17.18 10.57
CA GLU A 231 -16.33 -15.94 11.33
C GLU A 231 -14.85 -15.67 11.63
N ILE A 232 -14.50 -14.38 11.69
CA ILE A 232 -13.14 -13.95 12.01
C ILE A 232 -13.01 -13.87 13.53
N ASP A 233 -12.30 -14.83 14.13
CA ASP A 233 -11.97 -14.79 15.55
C ASP A 233 -10.92 -13.68 15.79
N PRO A 234 -11.24 -12.61 16.55
CA PRO A 234 -10.33 -11.50 16.77
C PRO A 234 -8.99 -11.89 17.40
N ALA A 235 -8.94 -12.99 18.16
CA ALA A 235 -7.74 -13.47 18.85
C ALA A 235 -6.92 -14.47 18.02
N ALA A 236 -7.52 -15.12 17.03
CA ALA A 236 -6.81 -16.04 16.14
C ALA A 236 -5.81 -15.30 15.24
N THR A 237 -4.78 -16.03 14.77
CA THR A 237 -3.80 -15.52 13.82
C THR A 237 -4.07 -16.08 12.43
N TYR A 238 -4.03 -15.21 11.43
CA TYR A 238 -4.30 -15.51 10.04
C TYR A 238 -3.11 -15.09 9.17
N LYS A 239 -2.80 -15.92 8.18
CA LYS A 239 -1.75 -15.64 7.21
C LYS A 239 -2.37 -14.90 6.01
N VAL A 240 -1.95 -13.65 5.83
CA VAL A 240 -2.46 -12.72 4.83
C VAL A 240 -1.34 -12.37 3.87
N VAL A 241 -1.64 -12.16 2.60
CA VAL A 241 -0.70 -11.61 1.62
C VAL A 241 -1.19 -10.25 1.14
N SER A 242 -0.26 -9.31 1.04
CA SER A 242 -0.48 -8.01 0.40
C SER A 242 0.75 -7.63 -0.41
N ILE A 243 0.78 -6.43 -0.97
CA ILE A 243 1.93 -5.89 -1.68
C ILE A 243 2.78 -4.99 -0.80
N ASP A 244 4.09 -4.93 -1.08
CA ASP A 244 5.04 -4.10 -0.34
C ASP A 244 4.72 -2.61 -0.40
N TYR A 245 4.12 -2.12 -1.50
CA TYR A 245 3.59 -0.75 -1.59
C TYR A 245 2.60 -0.43 -0.47
N LEU A 246 1.62 -1.32 -0.20
CA LEU A 246 0.64 -1.09 0.88
C LEU A 246 1.27 -1.24 2.25
N TRP A 247 2.22 -2.17 2.41
CA TRP A 247 2.94 -2.32 3.67
C TRP A 247 3.77 -1.08 4.03
N LYS A 248 4.53 -0.54 3.06
CA LYS A 248 5.36 0.66 3.24
C LYS A 248 4.51 1.92 3.40
N ARG A 249 3.20 1.85 3.16
CA ARG A 249 2.28 2.97 3.29
C ARG A 249 1.87 3.18 4.74
N SER A 250 2.73 3.88 5.46
CA SER A 250 2.39 4.50 6.75
C SER A 250 2.02 5.96 6.50
N SER A 251 0.73 6.29 6.55
CA SER A 251 0.32 7.70 6.58
C SER A 251 0.01 8.12 8.00
N THR A 252 0.64 9.20 8.45
CA THR A 252 0.25 9.94 9.67
C THR A 252 -0.88 10.93 9.41
N LEU A 253 -1.25 11.12 8.14
CA LEU A 253 -2.31 12.04 7.70
C LEU A 253 -3.46 11.26 7.05
N PRO A 254 -4.72 11.45 7.46
CA PRO A 254 -5.86 10.89 6.73
C PRO A 254 -5.87 11.46 5.31
N SER A 255 -5.84 10.59 4.29
CA SER A 255 -6.16 10.97 2.91
C SER A 255 -7.43 10.25 2.50
N GLU A 256 -8.34 10.97 1.85
CA GLU A 256 -9.58 10.40 1.34
C GLU A 256 -9.38 9.56 0.06
N SER A 257 -8.29 9.81 -0.67
CA SER A 257 -7.93 9.09 -1.91
C SER A 257 -6.91 7.98 -1.68
N GLU A 258 -6.24 7.98 -0.52
CA GLU A 258 -5.08 7.15 -0.24
C GLU A 258 -5.21 6.42 1.10
N GLY A 259 -5.43 5.11 1.03
CA GLY A 259 -5.63 4.31 2.23
C GLY A 259 -4.42 4.19 3.13
N ASN A 260 -4.60 4.51 4.41
CA ASN A 260 -3.65 4.21 5.45
C ASN A 260 -3.69 2.71 5.73
N TYR A 261 -2.64 1.96 5.35
CA TYR A 261 -2.51 0.52 5.55
C TYR A 261 -1.54 0.17 6.69
N SER A 262 -1.33 1.09 7.64
CA SER A 262 -0.40 0.93 8.78
C SER A 262 -0.62 -0.32 9.64
N VAL A 263 -1.83 -0.92 9.61
CA VAL A 263 -2.10 -2.21 10.27
C VAL A 263 -1.19 -3.33 9.76
N LEU A 264 -0.74 -3.28 8.51
CA LEU A 264 0.21 -4.26 7.95
C LEU A 264 1.56 -4.23 8.69
N SER A 265 2.02 -3.05 9.09
CA SER A 265 3.26 -2.88 9.86
C SER A 265 3.16 -3.32 11.33
N GLN A 266 1.95 -3.60 11.82
CA GLN A 266 1.70 -4.09 13.17
C GLN A 266 1.64 -5.63 13.24
N ALA A 267 1.74 -6.32 12.10
CA ALA A 267 1.76 -7.78 12.03
C ALA A 267 3.04 -8.35 12.69
N LYS A 268 2.95 -9.56 13.25
CA LYS A 268 4.09 -10.16 14.00
C LYS A 268 5.18 -10.73 13.09
N LYS A 269 4.80 -11.27 11.93
CA LYS A 269 5.71 -11.94 10.99
C LYS A 269 5.47 -11.37 9.60
N ILE A 270 6.43 -10.58 9.12
CA ILE A 270 6.37 -9.92 7.82
C ILE A 270 7.50 -10.45 6.95
N GLU A 271 7.16 -11.15 5.88
CA GLU A 271 8.14 -11.85 5.05
C GLU A 271 7.86 -11.59 3.56
N PRO A 272 8.81 -11.02 2.81
CA PRO A 272 8.74 -11.02 1.36
C PRO A 272 8.65 -12.46 0.85
N SER A 273 7.66 -12.75 0.02
CA SER A 273 7.46 -14.09 -0.54
C SER A 273 8.48 -14.44 -1.63
N GLY A 274 9.25 -13.46 -2.11
CA GLY A 274 10.11 -13.59 -3.28
C GLY A 274 9.32 -13.77 -4.59
N LEU A 275 8.07 -13.31 -4.64
CA LEU A 275 7.27 -13.18 -5.85
C LEU A 275 6.93 -11.70 -6.07
N THR A 276 6.83 -11.26 -7.31
CA THR A 276 6.18 -10.00 -7.66
C THR A 276 4.69 -10.25 -7.95
N ILE A 277 3.86 -9.22 -7.80
CA ILE A 277 2.44 -9.29 -8.19
C ILE A 277 2.30 -9.66 -9.67
N ARG A 278 3.16 -9.11 -10.54
CA ARG A 278 3.10 -9.34 -11.99
C ARG A 278 3.42 -10.79 -12.33
N ASP A 279 4.49 -11.34 -11.77
CA ASP A 279 4.88 -12.73 -12.01
C ASP A 279 3.80 -13.68 -11.49
N ALA A 280 3.22 -13.38 -10.32
CA ALA A 280 2.12 -14.16 -9.79
C ALA A 280 0.92 -14.20 -10.77
N ILE A 281 0.50 -13.06 -11.33
CA ILE A 281 -0.62 -13.07 -12.27
C ILE A 281 -0.27 -13.81 -13.57
N ILE A 282 0.94 -13.63 -14.11
CA ILE A 282 1.38 -14.35 -15.31
C ILE A 282 1.39 -15.87 -15.07
N HIS A 283 1.91 -16.30 -13.92
CA HIS A 283 1.96 -17.72 -13.55
C HIS A 283 0.57 -18.28 -13.33
N TYR A 284 -0.30 -17.55 -12.64
CA TYR A 284 -1.69 -17.93 -12.42
C TYR A 284 -2.40 -18.20 -13.76
N VAL A 285 -2.30 -17.25 -14.70
CA VAL A 285 -2.94 -17.39 -16.03
C VAL A 285 -2.40 -18.61 -16.79
N LYS A 286 -1.08 -18.81 -16.78
CA LYS A 286 -0.46 -19.98 -17.42
C LYS A 286 -0.90 -21.29 -16.77
N THR A 287 -0.98 -21.33 -15.45
CA THR A 287 -1.41 -22.51 -14.68
C THR A 287 -2.87 -22.87 -14.96
N GLU A 288 -3.77 -21.89 -14.94
CA GLU A 288 -5.19 -22.11 -15.28
C GLU A 288 -5.35 -22.58 -16.73
N THR A 289 -4.64 -21.93 -17.66
CA THR A 289 -4.67 -22.27 -19.09
C THR A 289 -4.15 -23.69 -19.34
N ALA A 290 -3.01 -24.06 -18.76
CA ALA A 290 -2.45 -25.40 -18.87
C ALA A 290 -3.37 -26.48 -18.28
N ALA A 291 -4.15 -26.13 -17.26
CA ALA A 291 -5.14 -27.01 -16.66
C ALA A 291 -6.51 -26.99 -17.39
N GLY A 292 -6.65 -26.25 -18.49
CA GLY A 292 -7.91 -26.13 -19.23
C GLY A 292 -9.03 -25.42 -18.46
N ARG A 293 -8.69 -24.66 -17.41
CA ARG A 293 -9.64 -23.92 -16.59
C ARG A 293 -9.79 -22.49 -17.09
N ASP A 294 -11.01 -21.98 -16.98
CA ASP A 294 -11.31 -20.60 -17.37
C ASP A 294 -10.92 -19.62 -16.29
N ILE A 295 -10.34 -18.50 -16.71
CA ILE A 295 -10.23 -17.31 -15.86
C ILE A 295 -11.63 -16.75 -15.63
N LYS A 296 -12.00 -16.58 -14.35
CA LYS A 296 -13.31 -16.06 -13.97
C LYS A 296 -13.42 -14.58 -14.32
N THR A 297 -14.42 -14.24 -15.12
CA THR A 297 -14.68 -12.86 -15.58
C THR A 297 -15.93 -12.24 -14.93
N ASN A 298 -16.72 -13.06 -14.23
CA ASN A 298 -17.92 -12.63 -13.52
C ASN A 298 -17.62 -12.33 -12.04
N LEU A 299 -18.42 -11.43 -11.46
CA LEU A 299 -18.40 -11.18 -10.02
C LEU A 299 -18.95 -12.40 -9.26
N ASP A 300 -18.34 -12.71 -8.13
CA ASP A 300 -18.63 -13.89 -7.30
C ASP A 300 -19.28 -13.54 -5.95
N GLY A 301 -19.79 -12.32 -5.81
CA GLY A 301 -20.46 -11.86 -4.59
C GLY A 301 -19.52 -11.69 -3.38
N ARG A 302 -18.19 -11.64 -3.56
CA ARG A 302 -17.26 -11.41 -2.43
C ARG A 302 -17.40 -10.03 -1.78
N PHE A 303 -17.98 -9.07 -2.49
CA PHE A 303 -18.45 -7.79 -1.97
C PHE A 303 -19.94 -7.66 -2.27
N MET A 304 -20.75 -7.43 -1.24
CA MET A 304 -22.20 -7.27 -1.34
C MET A 304 -22.63 -5.99 -0.62
N LEU A 305 -23.39 -5.13 -1.30
CA LEU A 305 -24.03 -3.99 -0.66
C LEU A 305 -25.22 -4.47 0.18
N ASP A 306 -25.20 -4.17 1.47
CA ASP A 306 -26.32 -4.41 2.37
C ASP A 306 -27.36 -3.29 2.24
N LYS A 307 -28.35 -3.51 1.37
CA LYS A 307 -29.43 -2.56 1.09
C LYS A 307 -30.36 -2.35 2.28
N THR A 308 -30.35 -3.23 3.28
CA THR A 308 -31.25 -3.14 4.45
C THR A 308 -30.73 -2.23 5.55
N ALA A 309 -29.45 -1.89 5.52
CA ALA A 309 -28.76 -1.08 6.52
C ALA A 309 -28.23 0.27 5.98
N THR A 310 -28.62 0.65 4.76
CA THR A 310 -28.28 1.98 4.20
C THR A 310 -29.33 2.99 4.67
N PRO A 311 -28.95 4.07 5.40
CA PRO A 311 -29.91 5.08 5.85
C PRO A 311 -30.67 5.68 4.66
N ASN A 312 -31.99 5.78 4.77
CA ASN A 312 -32.82 6.39 3.74
C ASN A 312 -32.44 7.88 3.61
N PRO A 313 -32.02 8.38 2.43
CA PRO A 313 -31.59 9.78 2.26
C PRO A 313 -32.68 10.82 2.60
N GLN A 314 -33.94 10.39 2.69
CA GLN A 314 -35.08 11.24 3.01
C GLN A 314 -35.25 11.53 4.51
N GLU A 315 -34.63 10.77 5.40
CA GLU A 315 -34.75 10.98 6.86
C GLU A 315 -33.66 11.89 7.44
N ALA A 316 -32.59 12.17 6.69
CA ALA A 316 -31.49 13.05 7.11
C ALA A 316 -31.75 14.55 6.87
N ARG A 317 -32.99 14.95 6.51
CA ARG A 317 -33.40 16.34 6.25
C ARG A 317 -34.60 16.80 7.09
N GLN A 318 -34.78 16.24 8.28
CA GLN A 318 -35.71 16.78 9.27
C GLN A 318 -34.94 17.27 10.50
#